data_AF-A0A4Q3F9U8-F1
#
_entry.id   AF-A0A4Q3F9U8-F1
#
_cell.length_a   1.000
_cell.length_b   1.000
_cell.length_c   1.000
_cell.angle_alpha   90.00
_cell.angle_beta   90.00
_cell.angle_gamma   90.00
#
_symmetry.space_group_name_H-M   'P 1'
#
loop_
_entity.id
_entity.type
_entity.pdbx_description
1 polymer ?
#
loop_
_entity_poly.entity_id
_entity_poly.type
_entity_poly.pdbx_seq_one_letter_code
_entity_poly.pdbx_strand_id
1 'polypeptide(L)'
;RSLGAEAASVLDPVDYTASQALGIGLRATGSSGVAYPSVRCRGGECAGLFYPDGASHPVQGRHLDYHWNGARVDLYRDRSAGEVFRIV
;
A
#
# COMPACT_ATOMS: atom_id res chain seq x y z
N ARG A 1 -13.84 -12.43 4.36
CA ARG A 1 -14.92 -11.79 5.15
C ARG A 1 -14.98 -10.34 4.70
N SER A 2 -16.09 -9.86 4.12
CA SER A 2 -16.21 -8.41 3.87
C SER A 2 -16.32 -7.72 5.22
N LEU A 3 -15.50 -6.71 5.46
CA LEU A 3 -15.72 -5.78 6.55
C LEU A 3 -17.06 -5.09 6.26
N GLY A 4 -18.02 -5.17 7.19
CA GLY A 4 -19.36 -4.60 7.00
C GLY A 4 -19.36 -3.08 6.88
N ALA A 5 -20.54 -2.47 6.81
CA ALA A 5 -20.73 -1.00 6.72
C ALA A 5 -19.93 -0.19 7.77
N GLU A 6 -19.63 -0.80 8.92
CA GLU A 6 -18.76 -0.30 9.98
C GLU A 6 -17.35 0.11 9.52
N ALA A 7 -16.81 -0.52 8.46
CA ALA A 7 -15.48 -0.21 7.97
C ALA A 7 -15.45 0.88 6.89
N ALA A 8 -16.60 1.45 6.50
CA ALA A 8 -16.67 2.42 5.40
C ALA A 8 -15.83 3.67 5.70
N SER A 9 -15.87 4.19 6.93
CA SER A 9 -15.09 5.38 7.32
C SER A 9 -13.59 5.11 7.42
N VAL A 10 -13.16 3.92 7.82
CA VAL A 10 -11.74 3.55 7.90
C VAL A 10 -11.15 3.13 6.55
N LEU A 11 -11.98 3.04 5.50
CA LEU A 11 -11.58 2.73 4.13
C LEU A 11 -11.90 3.89 3.17
N ASP A 12 -11.99 5.11 3.68
CA ASP A 12 -12.19 6.31 2.85
C ASP A 12 -10.94 6.56 1.98
N PRO A 13 -11.09 6.71 0.64
CA PRO A 13 -9.96 6.90 -0.27
C PRO A 13 -9.32 8.30 -0.19
N VAL A 14 -10.01 9.27 0.42
CA VAL A 14 -9.62 10.69 0.50
C VAL A 14 -9.27 11.09 1.93
N ASP A 15 -10.06 10.69 2.93
CA ASP A 15 -9.87 11.06 4.34
C ASP A 15 -9.35 9.88 5.18
N TYR A 16 -8.12 9.99 5.67
CA TYR A 16 -7.45 8.94 6.44
C TYR A 16 -7.61 9.12 7.96
N THR A 17 -8.42 10.06 8.43
CA THR A 17 -8.55 10.36 9.86
C THR A 17 -9.00 9.15 10.68
N ALA A 18 -10.06 8.46 10.23
CA ALA A 18 -10.59 7.29 10.93
C ALA A 18 -9.63 6.08 10.87
N SER A 19 -8.97 5.87 9.72
CA SER A 19 -8.02 4.77 9.55
C SER A 19 -6.75 4.98 10.39
N GLN A 20 -6.27 6.21 10.52
CA GLN A 20 -5.15 6.56 11.40
C GLN A 20 -5.51 6.34 12.88
N ALA A 21 -6.70 6.78 13.33
CA ALA A 21 -7.15 6.55 14.70
C ALA A 21 -7.21 5.05 15.04
N LEU A 22 -7.75 4.23 14.11
CA LEU A 22 -7.74 2.78 14.25
C LEU A 22 -6.31 2.22 14.33
N GLY A 23 -5.41 2.65 13.43
CA GLY A 23 -4.03 2.20 13.42
C GLY A 23 -3.27 2.52 14.72
N ILE A 24 -3.49 3.70 15.29
CA ILE A 24 -2.95 4.11 16.60
C ILE A 24 -3.45 3.16 17.69
N GLY A 25 -4.75 2.89 17.75
CA GLY A 25 -5.34 1.97 18.73
C GLY A 25 -4.78 0.56 18.62
N LEU A 26 -4.73 0.00 17.41
CA LEU A 26 -4.21 -1.35 17.16
C LEU A 26 -2.74 -1.48 17.59
N ARG A 27 -1.91 -0.48 17.26
CA ARG A 27 -0.51 -0.44 17.68
C ARG A 27 -0.39 -0.36 19.21
N ALA A 28 -1.19 0.48 19.86
CA ALA A 28 -1.20 0.62 21.31
C ALA A 28 -1.59 -0.68 22.04
N THR A 29 -2.45 -1.50 21.43
CA THR A 29 -2.82 -2.82 21.96
C THR A 29 -1.83 -3.94 21.62
N GLY A 30 -0.70 -3.62 20.97
CA GLY A 30 0.36 -4.59 20.67
C GLY A 30 0.18 -5.37 19.37
N SER A 31 -0.70 -4.94 18.45
CA SER A 31 -0.77 -5.57 17.12
C SER A 31 0.52 -5.36 16.34
N SER A 32 0.91 -6.33 15.50
CA SER A 32 2.04 -6.21 14.57
C SER A 32 1.71 -5.38 13.32
N GLY A 33 0.42 -5.23 13.00
CA GLY A 33 -0.01 -4.58 11.76
C GLY A 33 -1.50 -4.76 11.48
N VAL A 34 -1.88 -4.55 10.22
CA VAL A 34 -3.25 -4.70 9.70
C VAL A 34 -3.23 -5.22 8.26
N ALA A 35 -4.09 -6.19 7.95
CA ALA A 35 -4.44 -6.55 6.58
C ALA A 35 -5.81 -5.95 6.25
N TYR A 36 -5.93 -5.28 5.11
CA TYR A 36 -7.12 -4.51 4.74
C TYR A 36 -7.32 -4.46 3.22
N PRO A 37 -8.56 -4.29 2.74
CA PRO A 37 -8.81 -4.13 1.30
C PRO A 37 -8.21 -2.81 0.79
N SER A 38 -7.69 -2.84 -0.43
CA SER A 38 -7.17 -1.64 -1.07
C SER A 38 -8.28 -0.66 -1.41
N VAL A 39 -8.11 0.60 -1.01
CA VAL A 39 -9.02 1.70 -1.38
C VAL A 39 -8.74 2.25 -2.79
N ARG A 40 -7.68 1.78 -3.46
CA ARG A 40 -7.26 2.23 -4.80
C ARG A 40 -7.32 1.12 -5.86
N CYS A 41 -7.29 -0.15 -5.46
CA CYS A 41 -7.37 -1.30 -6.36
C CYS A 41 -8.53 -2.21 -5.94
N ARG A 42 -9.62 -2.22 -6.72
CA ARG A 42 -10.80 -3.02 -6.41
C ARG A 42 -10.43 -4.51 -6.35
N GLY A 43 -10.75 -5.16 -5.22
CA GLY A 43 -10.42 -6.57 -4.99
C GLY A 43 -8.96 -6.81 -4.58
N GLY A 44 -8.13 -5.76 -4.55
CA GLY A 44 -6.78 -5.83 -4.02
C GLY A 44 -6.76 -5.85 -2.50
N GLU A 45 -5.70 -6.42 -1.94
CA GLU A 45 -5.43 -6.44 -0.51
C GLU A 45 -4.15 -5.65 -0.22
N CYS A 46 -4.07 -5.07 0.97
CA CYS A 46 -2.96 -4.27 1.45
C CYS A 46 -2.60 -4.72 2.87
N ALA A 47 -1.32 -4.54 3.22
CA ALA A 47 -0.82 -4.76 4.57
C ALA A 47 -0.15 -3.47 5.07
N GLY A 48 -0.47 -3.08 6.30
CA GLY A 48 0.23 -2.05 7.05
C GLY A 48 1.01 -2.71 8.18
N LEU A 49 2.32 -2.49 8.24
CA LEU A 49 3.19 -3.04 9.29
C LEU A 49 3.52 -1.92 10.28
N PHE A 50 3.34 -2.18 11.57
CA PHE A 50 3.63 -1.17 12.61
C PHE A 50 5.09 -1.18 13.07
N TYR A 51 5.84 -2.23 12.72
CA TYR A 51 7.23 -2.42 13.12
C TYR A 51 8.07 -2.87 11.91
N PRO A 52 9.31 -2.38 11.76
CA PRO A 52 10.16 -2.69 10.61
C PRO A 52 10.50 -4.18 10.45
N ASP A 53 10.60 -4.90 11.55
CA ASP A 53 10.90 -6.35 11.61
C ASP A 53 9.76 -7.21 11.03
N GLY A 54 8.54 -6.67 10.93
CA GLY A 54 7.43 -7.31 10.22
C GLY A 54 7.69 -7.54 8.73
N ALA A 55 8.66 -6.82 8.15
CA ALA A 55 9.14 -7.03 6.77
C ALA A 55 10.55 -7.64 6.72
N SER A 56 10.96 -8.36 7.78
CA SER A 56 12.25 -9.05 7.79
C SER A 56 12.32 -10.11 6.69
N HIS A 57 13.52 -10.28 6.12
CA HIS A 57 13.79 -11.20 5.00
C HIS A 57 13.03 -10.85 3.70
N PRO A 58 13.13 -9.61 3.18
CA PRO A 58 12.54 -9.30 1.89
C PRO A 58 13.22 -10.12 0.79
N VAL A 59 12.43 -10.68 -0.12
CA VAL A 59 12.95 -11.19 -1.39
C VAL A 59 13.13 -10.00 -2.32
N GLN A 60 14.38 -9.68 -2.66
CA GLN A 60 14.67 -8.54 -3.53
C GLN A 60 14.08 -8.77 -4.93
N GLY A 61 13.14 -7.89 -5.31
CA GLY A 61 12.51 -7.89 -6.63
C GLY A 61 13.32 -7.12 -7.69
N ARG A 62 12.66 -6.87 -8.83
CA ARG A 62 13.18 -6.05 -9.94
C ARG A 62 13.51 -4.64 -9.46
N HIS A 63 14.60 -4.06 -9.99
CA HIS A 63 14.92 -2.65 -9.77
C HIS A 63 14.24 -1.82 -10.84
N LEU A 64 13.28 -1.00 -10.44
CA LEU A 64 12.48 -0.18 -11.35
C LEU A 64 12.81 1.30 -11.15
N ASP A 65 13.10 2.00 -12.25
CA ASP A 65 13.15 3.47 -12.27
C ASP A 65 11.84 4.00 -12.84
N TYR A 66 11.24 5.01 -12.21
CA TYR A 66 9.97 5.60 -12.68
C TYR A 66 10.21 6.99 -13.27
N HIS A 67 9.58 7.28 -14.41
CA HIS A 67 9.61 8.60 -15.05
C HIS A 67 8.35 9.39 -14.69
N TRP A 68 8.53 10.58 -14.11
CA TRP A 68 7.47 11.53 -13.82
C TRP A 68 7.42 12.62 -14.90
N ASN A 69 6.30 12.75 -15.60
CA ASN A 69 6.16 13.71 -16.69
C ASN A 69 5.64 15.09 -16.28
N GLY A 70 5.55 15.36 -14.97
CA GLY A 70 4.93 16.58 -14.42
C GLY A 70 3.49 16.38 -13.93
N ALA A 71 2.78 15.34 -14.41
CA ALA A 71 1.39 15.07 -14.02
C ALA A 71 1.15 13.64 -13.51
N ARG A 72 1.87 12.66 -14.06
CA ARG A 72 1.80 11.25 -13.61
C ARG A 72 3.11 10.53 -13.89
N VAL A 73 3.24 9.33 -13.33
CA VAL A 73 4.20 8.35 -13.82
C VAL A 73 3.67 7.77 -15.13
N ASP A 74 4.40 7.94 -16.23
CA ASP A 74 3.99 7.46 -17.55
C ASP A 74 4.91 6.38 -18.13
N LEU A 75 6.12 6.24 -17.60
CA LEU A 75 7.06 5.17 -17.96
C LEU A 75 7.68 4.55 -16.70
N TYR A 76 8.04 3.28 -16.80
CA TYR A 76 9.00 2.67 -15.90
C TYR A 76 10.09 1.95 -16.69
N ARG A 77 11.33 1.96 -16.17
CA ARG A 77 12.46 1.20 -16.69
C ARG A 77 12.73 0.02 -15.77
N ASP A 78 12.86 -1.17 -16.34
CA ASP A 78 13.48 -2.29 -15.64
C ASP A 78 14.99 -2.21 -15.78
N ARG A 79 15.70 -1.89 -14.69
CA ARG A 79 17.16 -1.78 -14.71
C ARG A 79 17.88 -3.09 -15.00
N SER A 80 17.26 -4.22 -14.69
CA SER A 80 17.88 -5.52 -14.91
C SER A 80 17.88 -5.93 -16.38
N ALA A 81 16.85 -5.51 -17.13
CA ALA A 81 16.71 -5.79 -18.56
C ALA A 81 17.17 -4.61 -19.45
N GLY A 82 17.25 -3.39 -18.91
CA GLY A 82 17.50 -2.18 -19.68
C GLY A 82 16.29 -1.71 -20.51
N GLU A 83 15.13 -2.32 -20.30
CA GLU A 83 13.90 -2.08 -21.07
C GLU A 83 13.03 -1.00 -20.43
N VAL A 84 12.37 -0.20 -21.27
CA VAL A 84 11.44 0.86 -20.84
C VAL A 84 10.02 0.52 -21.30
N PHE A 85 9.09 0.57 -20.36
CA PHE A 85 7.68 0.25 -20.56
C PHE A 85 6.82 1.50 -20.33
N ARG A 86 5.76 1.63 -21.13
CA ARG A 86 4.73 2.67 -20.92
C ARG A 86 3.64 2.15 -20.01
N ILE A 87 3.24 2.99 -19.06
CA ILE A 87 2.05 2.78 -18.24
C ILE A 87 0.84 3.32 -19.02
N VAL A 88 -0.12 2.46 -19.31
CA VAL A 88 -1.35 2.77 -20.06
C VAL A 88 -2.56 2.90 -19.14
#